data_AF-A0A2T4YZG5-F1
#
_entry.id   AF-A0A2T4YZG5-F1
#
_cell.length_a   1.000
_cell.length_b   1.000
_cell.length_c   1.000
_cell.angle_alpha   90.00
_cell.angle_beta   90.00
_cell.angle_gamma   90.00
#
_symmetry.space_group_name_H-M   'P 1'
#
loop_
_entity.id
_entity.type
_entity.pdbx_description
1 polymer ?
#
loop_
_entity_poly.entity_id
_entity_poly.type
_entity_poly.pdbx_seq_one_letter_code
_entity_poly.pdbx_strand_id
1 'polypeptide(L)'
;MTYCCGILVRDGLVMIADTRTNAGLDNISTFRKLHVFQKPGERVMILASAGNLSITQSVIGFLQEGVLNPETGESESIMNAPSMFQAAQRVGRAIREVRRIYGPGLEEDGVKFEASFLFGGQIKGRSLRLFMVYAAGNYIECTVDTPYLQIGEHKYGKPILDRAIKFDTPLNDALKIGLVSMDSTMRSNLGVGMPIDIAVTPRGDAILQTHYRIEPGEPYFHDLRERWSAALRKAHMDIPPPPYSGSNVVK
;
A
#
# COMPACT_ATOMS: atom_id res chain seq x y z
N MET A 1 -1.08 -6.19 11.77
CA MET A 1 -1.49 -4.81 12.15
C MET A 1 -0.93 -3.78 11.16
N THR A 2 -1.41 -3.78 9.93
CA THR A 2 -1.07 -2.80 8.88
C THR A 2 -1.99 -3.05 7.69
N TYR A 3 -2.42 -2.02 6.96
CA TYR A 3 -2.99 -2.16 5.62
C TYR A 3 -2.48 -1.05 4.70
N CYS A 4 -1.91 -1.44 3.56
CA CYS A 4 -1.58 -0.54 2.47
C CYS A 4 -2.16 -1.04 1.15
N CYS A 5 -2.51 -0.10 0.27
CA CYS A 5 -3.04 -0.38 -1.07
C CYS A 5 -2.39 0.56 -2.09
N GLY A 6 -1.99 0.00 -3.23
CA GLY A 6 -1.54 0.73 -4.41
C GLY A 6 -2.46 0.41 -5.57
N ILE A 7 -2.97 1.44 -6.25
CA ILE A 7 -3.91 1.32 -7.37
C ILE A 7 -3.31 2.05 -8.57
N LEU A 8 -3.00 1.31 -9.63
CA LEU A 8 -2.43 1.80 -10.87
C LEU A 8 -3.48 1.78 -11.98
N VAL A 9 -3.98 2.97 -12.32
CA VAL A 9 -4.94 3.16 -13.41
C VAL A 9 -4.26 3.84 -14.61
N ARG A 10 -5.01 3.98 -15.71
CA ARG A 10 -4.56 4.67 -16.92
C ARG A 10 -4.02 6.05 -16.61
N ASP A 11 -4.70 6.80 -15.75
CA ASP A 11 -4.39 8.23 -15.55
C ASP A 11 -3.33 8.47 -14.47
N GLY A 12 -3.00 7.47 -13.65
CA GLY A 12 -2.07 7.68 -12.54
C GLY A 12 -1.99 6.52 -11.55
N LEU A 13 -1.34 6.80 -10.43
CA LEU A 13 -1.13 5.88 -9.32
C LEU A 13 -1.63 6.52 -8.03
N VAL A 14 -2.41 5.75 -7.27
CA VAL A 14 -2.84 6.06 -5.91
C VAL A 14 -2.15 5.11 -4.95
N MET A 15 -1.60 5.64 -3.86
CA MET A 15 -1.05 4.86 -2.76
C MET A 15 -1.68 5.30 -1.45
N ILE A 16 -2.13 4.36 -0.64
CA ILE A 16 -2.82 4.60 0.63
C ILE A 16 -2.20 3.68 1.69
N ALA A 17 -1.90 4.22 2.86
CA ALA A 17 -1.41 3.43 4.00
C ALA A 17 -2.04 3.89 5.31
N ASP A 18 -2.45 2.94 6.14
CA ASP A 18 -2.78 3.21 7.53
C ASP A 18 -1.50 3.47 8.35
N THR A 19 -1.62 3.92 9.59
CA THR A 19 -0.45 4.25 10.44
C THR A 19 -0.38 3.50 11.75
N ARG A 20 -1.42 2.74 12.11
CA ARG A 20 -1.40 1.91 13.32
C ARG A 20 -0.39 0.77 13.18
N THR A 21 0.51 0.63 14.14
CA THR A 21 1.62 -0.33 14.07
C THR A 21 1.80 -1.03 15.41
N ASN A 22 2.14 -2.32 15.35
CA ASN A 22 2.63 -3.06 16.52
C ASN A 22 4.12 -2.77 16.71
N ALA A 23 4.49 -2.15 17.83
CA ALA A 23 5.89 -1.90 18.20
C ALA A 23 6.40 -2.82 19.33
N GLY A 24 5.61 -3.82 19.74
CA GLY A 24 5.94 -4.76 20.81
C GLY A 24 4.72 -5.20 21.62
N LEU A 25 4.92 -6.07 22.60
CA LEU A 25 3.85 -6.48 23.51
C LEU A 25 3.21 -5.24 24.15
N ASP A 26 1.89 -5.10 23.97
CA ASP A 26 1.08 -3.96 24.45
C ASP A 26 1.49 -2.56 23.96
N ASN A 27 2.31 -2.46 22.92
CA ASN A 27 2.74 -1.18 22.35
C ASN A 27 2.15 -0.95 20.95
N ILE A 28 0.93 -0.44 20.92
CA ILE A 28 0.27 0.03 19.69
C ILE A 28 0.54 1.52 19.55
N SER A 29 1.25 1.89 18.48
CA SER A 29 1.69 3.25 18.21
C SER A 29 1.41 3.67 16.76
N THR A 30 1.58 4.95 16.47
CA THR A 30 1.38 5.55 15.14
C THR A 30 2.73 5.72 14.44
N PHE A 31 2.96 4.97 13.37
CA PHE A 31 4.15 5.11 12.51
C PHE A 31 3.72 5.34 11.07
N ARG A 32 4.37 6.28 10.39
CA ARG A 32 4.18 6.50 8.96
C ARG A 32 4.66 5.27 8.20
N LYS A 33 3.81 4.77 7.29
CA LYS A 33 4.11 3.62 6.42
C LYS A 33 4.19 3.98 4.95
N LEU A 34 3.92 5.23 4.59
CA LEU A 34 3.99 5.75 3.24
C LEU A 34 5.13 6.76 3.12
N HIS A 35 6.13 6.45 2.31
CA HIS A 35 7.35 7.24 2.17
C HIS A 35 7.50 7.70 0.73
N VAL A 36 7.84 8.97 0.54
CA VAL A 36 7.99 9.58 -0.79
C VAL A 36 9.44 10.00 -1.01
N PHE A 37 9.99 9.57 -2.13
CA PHE A 37 11.30 9.95 -2.65
C PHE A 37 11.07 10.70 -3.96
N GLN A 38 11.39 11.98 -4.01
CA GLN A 38 11.06 12.80 -5.18
C GLN A 38 12.17 13.77 -5.55
N LYS A 39 12.25 14.02 -6.86
CA LYS A 39 12.87 15.19 -7.46
C LYS A 39 11.88 15.71 -8.50
N PRO A 40 11.07 16.74 -8.16
CA PRO A 40 9.93 17.16 -8.99
C PRO A 40 10.30 17.38 -10.46
N GLY A 41 9.48 16.83 -11.36
CA GLY A 41 9.71 16.89 -12.81
C GLY A 41 10.79 15.93 -13.33
N GLU A 42 11.48 15.20 -12.45
CA GLU A 42 12.45 14.16 -12.82
C GLU A 42 12.00 12.77 -12.35
N ARG A 43 11.63 12.62 -11.08
CA ARG A 43 11.20 11.34 -10.51
C ARG A 43 10.29 11.52 -9.30
N VAL A 44 9.34 10.62 -9.17
CA VAL A 44 8.50 10.43 -7.99
C VAL A 44 8.43 8.94 -7.70
N MET A 45 8.81 8.54 -6.50
CA MET A 45 8.83 7.15 -6.07
C MET A 45 8.20 7.08 -4.68
N ILE A 46 7.24 6.18 -4.52
CA ILE A 46 6.40 6.04 -3.33
C ILE A 46 6.56 4.61 -2.84
N LEU A 47 6.89 4.46 -1.56
CA LEU A 47 7.09 3.18 -0.90
C LEU A 47 6.10 3.05 0.26
N ALA A 48 5.25 2.02 0.22
CA ALA A 48 4.42 1.62 1.35
C ALA A 48 5.02 0.38 2.04
N SER A 49 5.00 0.32 3.37
CA SER A 49 5.60 -0.76 4.15
C SER A 49 4.58 -1.52 5.02
N ALA A 50 4.78 -2.83 5.16
CA ALA A 50 4.04 -3.68 6.10
C ALA A 50 4.92 -4.82 6.64
N GLY A 51 4.67 -5.24 7.88
CA GLY A 51 5.43 -6.29 8.56
C GLY A 51 6.13 -5.75 9.80
N ASN A 52 7.29 -6.32 10.12
CA ASN A 52 8.07 -5.93 11.28
C ASN A 52 8.61 -4.49 11.12
N LEU A 53 8.38 -3.65 12.14
CA LEU A 53 8.73 -2.24 12.10
C LEU A 53 10.25 -2.00 12.02
N SER A 54 11.07 -2.73 12.77
CA SER A 54 12.53 -2.54 12.74
C SER A 54 13.11 -2.93 11.38
N ILE A 55 12.62 -4.03 10.79
CA ILE A 55 13.02 -4.46 9.44
C ILE A 55 12.64 -3.39 8.41
N THR A 56 11.39 -2.93 8.42
CA THR A 56 10.91 -1.96 7.42
C THR A 56 11.61 -0.62 7.50
N GLN A 57 11.88 -0.12 8.72
CA GLN A 57 12.65 1.11 8.93
C GLN A 57 14.10 0.98 8.45
N SER A 58 14.76 -0.13 8.74
CA SER A 58 16.14 -0.34 8.27
C SER A 58 16.21 -0.46 6.75
N VAL A 59 15.22 -1.09 6.09
CA VAL A 59 15.14 -1.11 4.62
C VAL A 59 15.02 0.30 4.06
N ILE A 60 14.17 1.15 4.65
CA ILE A 60 14.03 2.55 4.24
C ILE A 60 15.34 3.32 4.43
N GLY A 61 16.04 3.11 5.55
CA GLY A 61 17.34 3.72 5.82
C GLY A 61 18.38 3.34 4.75
N PHE A 62 18.50 2.05 4.43
CA PHE A 62 19.39 1.59 3.35
C PHE A 62 19.02 2.15 1.98
N LEU A 63 17.74 2.36 1.70
CA LEU A 63 17.32 2.99 0.44
C LEU A 63 17.66 4.47 0.36
N GLN A 64 17.74 5.16 1.50
CA GLN A 64 18.13 6.58 1.61
C GLN A 64 19.64 6.76 1.53
N GLU A 65 20.38 6.05 2.39
CA GLU A 65 21.84 6.13 2.49
C GLU A 65 22.54 5.45 1.31
N GLY A 66 21.91 4.42 0.75
CA GLY A 66 22.43 3.58 -0.31
C GLY A 66 23.04 2.28 0.21
N VAL A 67 23.04 1.27 -0.67
CA VAL A 67 23.69 -0.02 -0.44
C VAL A 67 24.84 -0.15 -1.43
N LEU A 68 26.02 -0.53 -0.93
CA LEU A 68 27.17 -0.79 -1.80
C LEU A 68 26.85 -1.95 -2.75
N ASN A 69 26.90 -1.70 -4.04
CA ASN A 69 26.82 -2.75 -5.03
C ASN A 69 28.20 -3.42 -5.17
N PRO A 70 28.36 -4.70 -4.78
CA PRO A 70 29.67 -5.35 -4.82
C PRO A 70 30.21 -5.57 -6.23
N GLU A 71 29.33 -5.57 -7.25
CA GLU A 71 29.73 -5.77 -8.65
C GLU A 71 30.26 -4.48 -9.29
N THR A 72 29.69 -3.33 -8.93
CA THR A 72 30.06 -2.03 -9.53
C THR A 72 30.92 -1.16 -8.61
N GLY A 73 30.93 -1.45 -7.31
CA GLY A 73 31.56 -0.62 -6.28
C GLY A 73 30.81 0.69 -5.98
N GLU A 74 29.65 0.92 -6.61
CA GLU A 74 28.88 2.14 -6.43
C GLU A 74 27.90 2.02 -5.24
N SER A 75 27.70 3.13 -4.52
CA SER A 75 26.60 3.23 -3.57
C SER A 75 25.27 3.46 -4.30
N GLU A 76 24.38 2.49 -4.22
CA GLU A 76 23.09 2.52 -4.88
C GLU A 76 21.98 2.90 -3.90
N SER A 77 21.46 4.12 -4.03
CA SER A 77 20.27 4.59 -3.32
C SER A 77 19.02 4.47 -4.19
N ILE A 78 17.84 4.70 -3.63
CA ILE A 78 16.63 4.75 -4.44
C ILE A 78 16.68 5.94 -5.44
N MET A 79 17.31 7.05 -5.04
CA MET A 79 17.32 8.30 -5.79
C MET A 79 18.24 8.32 -7.01
N ASN A 80 19.25 7.45 -7.08
CA ASN A 80 20.12 7.32 -8.26
C ASN A 80 19.74 6.12 -9.16
N ALA A 81 18.52 5.56 -9.03
CA ALA A 81 18.08 4.46 -9.88
C ALA A 81 17.83 4.92 -11.33
N PRO A 82 18.30 4.19 -12.37
CA PRO A 82 18.09 4.60 -13.77
C PRO A 82 16.68 4.27 -14.31
N SER A 83 15.98 3.35 -13.65
CA SER A 83 14.65 2.90 -14.02
C SER A 83 13.88 2.41 -12.79
N MET A 84 12.55 2.40 -12.88
CA MET A 84 11.70 1.85 -11.82
C MET A 84 11.95 0.35 -11.57
N PHE A 85 12.38 -0.41 -12.58
CA PHE A 85 12.78 -1.82 -12.41
C PHE A 85 14.03 -1.93 -11.54
N GLN A 86 15.08 -1.17 -11.85
CA GLN A 86 16.30 -1.15 -11.03
C GLN A 86 16.04 -0.57 -9.64
N ALA A 87 15.14 0.40 -9.51
CA ALA A 87 14.70 0.89 -8.21
C ALA A 87 14.02 -0.23 -7.39
N ALA A 88 13.15 -1.04 -8.00
CA ALA A 88 12.55 -2.21 -7.34
C ALA A 88 13.59 -3.28 -6.95
N GLN A 89 14.60 -3.51 -7.80
CA GLN A 89 15.74 -4.38 -7.45
C GLN A 89 16.49 -3.87 -6.23
N ARG A 90 16.67 -2.55 -6.09
CA ARG A 90 17.33 -1.94 -4.93
C ARG A 90 16.52 -2.09 -3.65
N VAL A 91 15.18 -2.00 -3.71
CA VAL A 91 14.32 -2.40 -2.58
C VAL A 91 14.59 -3.86 -2.18
N GLY A 92 14.64 -4.76 -3.17
CA GLY A 92 14.98 -6.16 -2.93
C GLY A 92 16.38 -6.41 -2.33
N ARG A 93 17.39 -5.64 -2.76
CA ARG A 93 18.76 -5.68 -2.20
C ARG A 93 18.79 -5.18 -0.76
N ALA A 94 18.14 -4.06 -0.47
CA ALA A 94 18.04 -3.51 0.88
C ALA A 94 17.37 -4.51 1.84
N ILE A 95 16.31 -5.20 1.41
CA ILE A 95 15.67 -6.26 2.21
C ILE A 95 16.66 -7.38 2.54
N ARG A 96 17.44 -7.84 1.55
CA ARG A 96 18.44 -8.90 1.75
C ARG A 96 19.57 -8.46 2.67
N GLU A 97 19.98 -7.20 2.59
CA GLU A 97 21.01 -6.67 3.47
C GLU A 97 20.52 -6.58 4.93
N VAL A 98 19.29 -6.10 5.15
CA VAL A 98 18.67 -6.14 6.49
C VAL A 98 18.54 -7.57 6.99
N ARG A 99 18.16 -8.52 6.14
CA ARG A 99 18.11 -9.94 6.49
C ARG A 99 19.48 -10.51 6.84
N ARG A 100 20.53 -10.10 6.15
CA ARG A 100 21.92 -10.50 6.46
C ARG A 100 22.34 -10.03 7.85
N ILE A 101 21.92 -8.82 8.24
CA ILE A 101 22.30 -8.20 9.52
C ILE A 101 21.44 -8.72 10.68
N TYR A 102 20.11 -8.75 10.53
CA TYR A 102 19.17 -9.09 11.61
C TYR A 102 18.70 -10.54 11.62
N GLY A 103 18.79 -11.24 10.48
CA GLY A 103 18.24 -12.58 10.31
C GLY A 103 18.68 -13.58 11.39
N PRO A 104 19.99 -13.73 11.67
CA PRO A 104 20.47 -14.67 12.69
C PRO A 104 19.89 -14.40 14.07
N GLY A 105 19.94 -13.14 14.55
CA GLY A 105 19.41 -12.79 15.86
C GLY A 105 17.89 -12.95 15.97
N LEU A 106 17.14 -12.61 14.91
CA LEU A 106 15.70 -12.84 14.88
C LEU A 106 15.34 -14.33 14.93
N GLU A 107 16.12 -15.18 14.25
CA GLU A 107 15.91 -16.63 14.26
C GLU A 107 16.21 -17.24 15.64
N GLU A 108 17.28 -16.80 16.30
CA GLU A 108 17.62 -17.18 17.69
C GLU A 108 16.49 -16.84 18.68
N ASP A 109 15.85 -15.68 18.50
CA ASP A 109 14.71 -15.22 19.31
C ASP A 109 13.35 -15.83 18.87
N GLY A 110 13.34 -16.70 17.85
CA GLY A 110 12.10 -17.30 17.31
C GLY A 110 11.18 -16.32 16.59
N VAL A 111 11.70 -15.16 16.17
CA VAL A 111 10.96 -14.10 15.46
C VAL A 111 11.11 -14.29 13.95
N LYS A 112 9.99 -14.35 13.24
CA LYS A 112 9.99 -14.46 11.77
C LYS A 112 10.44 -13.16 11.11
N PHE A 113 11.29 -13.28 10.09
CA PHE A 113 11.61 -12.17 9.18
C PHE A 113 10.44 -11.89 8.24
N GLU A 114 9.55 -10.98 8.63
CA GLU A 114 8.36 -10.62 7.86
C GLU A 114 8.39 -9.15 7.45
N ALA A 115 8.46 -8.91 6.14
CA ALA A 115 8.33 -7.58 5.55
C ALA A 115 7.78 -7.69 4.12
N SER A 116 6.99 -6.70 3.73
CA SER A 116 6.47 -6.55 2.37
C SER A 116 6.34 -5.07 2.05
N PHE A 117 6.50 -4.75 0.77
CA PHE A 117 6.45 -3.37 0.31
C PHE A 117 5.63 -3.25 -0.96
N LEU A 118 4.89 -2.14 -1.08
CA LEU A 118 4.41 -1.67 -2.36
C LEU A 118 5.33 -0.54 -2.80
N PHE A 119 5.85 -0.64 -4.01
CA PHE A 119 6.78 0.34 -4.55
C PHE A 119 6.28 0.80 -5.91
N GLY A 120 5.92 2.08 -6.03
CA GLY A 120 5.37 2.61 -7.26
C GLY A 120 5.87 4.02 -7.56
N GLY A 121 5.75 4.45 -8.80
CA GLY A 121 6.24 5.76 -9.21
C GLY A 121 6.65 5.84 -10.67
N GLN A 122 7.21 6.98 -11.03
CA GLN A 122 7.60 7.32 -12.38
C GLN A 122 8.93 8.07 -12.38
N ILE A 123 9.76 7.73 -13.37
CA ILE A 123 10.94 8.51 -13.76
C ILE A 123 10.61 9.17 -15.10
N LYS A 124 10.98 10.44 -15.28
CA LYS A 124 10.73 11.24 -16.47
C LYS A 124 11.08 10.47 -17.74
N GLY A 125 10.18 10.50 -18.72
CA GLY A 125 10.36 9.80 -19.99
C GLY A 125 10.19 8.28 -19.92
N ARG A 126 9.81 7.72 -18.76
CA ARG A 126 9.52 6.28 -18.60
C ARG A 126 8.11 6.05 -18.08
N SER A 127 7.65 4.81 -18.16
CA SER A 127 6.32 4.42 -17.70
C SER A 127 6.18 4.55 -16.18
N LEU A 128 5.00 5.01 -15.74
CA LEU A 128 4.51 4.86 -14.37
C LEU A 128 4.28 3.38 -14.08
N ARG A 129 4.85 2.87 -12.97
CA ARG A 129 4.86 1.44 -12.61
C ARG A 129 4.56 1.25 -11.12
N LEU A 130 4.08 0.06 -10.76
CA LEU A 130 3.79 -0.36 -9.39
C LEU A 130 4.24 -1.81 -9.19
N PHE A 131 4.94 -2.08 -8.10
CA PHE A 131 5.49 -3.37 -7.73
C PHE A 131 5.04 -3.77 -6.33
N MET A 132 4.97 -5.09 -6.08
CA MET A 132 4.93 -5.65 -4.73
C MET A 132 6.21 -6.44 -4.49
N VAL A 133 6.98 -6.04 -3.48
CA VAL A 133 8.25 -6.64 -3.08
C VAL A 133 8.05 -7.52 -1.85
N TYR A 134 8.45 -8.78 -1.94
CA TYR A 134 8.30 -9.77 -0.88
C TYR A 134 9.51 -9.80 0.06
N ALA A 135 9.36 -10.46 1.21
CA ALA A 135 10.43 -10.61 2.22
C ALA A 135 11.71 -11.31 1.70
N ALA A 136 11.62 -12.07 0.61
CA ALA A 136 12.78 -12.67 -0.06
C ALA A 136 13.53 -11.69 -0.98
N GLY A 137 13.01 -10.47 -1.15
CA GLY A 137 13.60 -9.44 -2.01
C GLY A 137 13.38 -9.67 -3.51
N ASN A 138 12.50 -10.61 -3.88
CA ASN A 138 11.89 -10.69 -5.22
C ASN A 138 10.60 -9.87 -5.27
N TYR A 139 10.08 -9.61 -6.47
CA TYR A 139 8.90 -8.78 -6.65
C TYR A 139 8.07 -9.20 -7.87
N ILE A 140 6.81 -8.80 -7.86
CA ILE A 140 5.92 -8.81 -9.04
C ILE A 140 5.55 -7.38 -9.42
N GLU A 141 5.06 -7.21 -10.64
CA GLU A 141 4.60 -5.94 -11.18
C GLU A 141 3.09 -5.96 -11.43
N CYS A 142 2.44 -4.84 -11.12
CA CYS A 142 1.06 -4.55 -11.42
C CYS A 142 0.85 -4.42 -12.95
N THR A 143 -0.22 -5.02 -13.47
CA THR A 143 -0.54 -4.98 -14.90
C THR A 143 -1.92 -4.38 -15.13
N VAL A 144 -2.31 -4.21 -16.39
CA VAL A 144 -3.67 -3.74 -16.74
C VAL A 144 -4.78 -4.69 -16.24
N ASP A 145 -4.50 -6.00 -16.19
CA ASP A 145 -5.44 -7.02 -15.73
C ASP A 145 -5.52 -7.08 -14.21
N THR A 146 -4.45 -6.70 -13.52
CA THR A 146 -4.37 -6.61 -12.05
C THR A 146 -3.97 -5.20 -11.65
N PRO A 147 -4.87 -4.19 -11.74
CA PRO A 147 -4.54 -2.77 -11.60
C PRO A 147 -4.37 -2.31 -10.15
N TYR A 148 -4.27 -3.22 -9.19
CA TYR A 148 -4.02 -2.87 -7.80
C TYR A 148 -3.25 -3.98 -7.08
N LEU A 149 -2.53 -3.61 -6.02
CA LEU A 149 -1.81 -4.51 -5.12
C LEU A 149 -2.04 -4.08 -3.67
N GLN A 150 -1.97 -5.03 -2.74
CA GLN A 150 -2.23 -4.80 -1.32
C GLN A 150 -1.20 -5.54 -0.46
N ILE A 151 -0.86 -4.98 0.71
CA ILE A 151 0.00 -5.61 1.73
C ILE A 151 -0.62 -5.43 3.13
N GLY A 152 -0.28 -6.34 4.05
CA GLY A 152 -0.86 -6.38 5.40
C GLY A 152 -2.24 -7.06 5.45
N GLU A 153 -3.18 -6.52 6.22
CA GLU A 153 -4.54 -7.03 6.48
C GLU A 153 -5.51 -6.77 5.31
N HIS A 154 -5.15 -7.22 4.11
CA HIS A 154 -5.76 -6.81 2.84
C HIS A 154 -7.14 -7.43 2.54
N LYS A 155 -7.53 -8.51 3.24
CA LYS A 155 -8.72 -9.32 2.89
C LYS A 155 -10.04 -8.56 3.02
N TYR A 156 -10.17 -7.67 4.01
CA TYR A 156 -11.41 -6.97 4.32
C TYR A 156 -11.76 -5.91 3.27
N GLY A 157 -10.77 -5.17 2.80
CA GLY A 157 -10.92 -4.12 1.79
C GLY A 157 -10.88 -4.62 0.34
N LYS A 158 -10.53 -5.90 0.11
CA LYS A 158 -10.40 -6.47 -1.24
C LYS A 158 -11.72 -6.51 -2.04
N PRO A 159 -12.88 -6.89 -1.47
CA PRO A 159 -14.10 -7.08 -2.26
C PRO A 159 -14.66 -5.81 -2.93
N ILE A 160 -14.34 -4.60 -2.44
CA ILE A 160 -14.73 -3.36 -3.11
C ILE A 160 -13.77 -3.03 -4.27
N LEU A 161 -12.48 -3.33 -4.10
CA LEU A 161 -11.47 -3.17 -5.15
C LEU A 161 -11.78 -4.10 -6.33
N ASP A 162 -12.04 -5.39 -6.06
CA ASP A 162 -12.41 -6.39 -7.08
C ASP A 162 -13.65 -6.00 -7.90
N ARG A 163 -14.61 -5.29 -7.28
CA ARG A 163 -15.88 -4.94 -7.93
C ARG A 163 -15.80 -3.63 -8.71
N ALA A 164 -15.00 -2.67 -8.26
CA ALA A 164 -15.09 -1.29 -8.73
C ALA A 164 -13.84 -0.78 -9.45
N ILE A 165 -12.66 -1.36 -9.21
CA ILE A 165 -11.42 -0.93 -9.87
C ILE A 165 -11.22 -1.68 -11.19
N LYS A 166 -10.97 -0.90 -12.24
CA LYS A 166 -10.48 -1.34 -13.54
C LYS A 166 -9.36 -0.39 -13.97
N PHE A 167 -8.56 -0.77 -14.97
CA PHE A 167 -7.48 0.08 -15.45
C PHE A 167 -7.98 1.43 -16.02
N ASP A 168 -9.21 1.49 -16.52
CA ASP A 168 -9.85 2.71 -17.04
C ASP A 168 -10.63 3.51 -15.97
N THR A 169 -10.62 3.08 -14.70
CA THR A 169 -11.21 3.85 -13.60
C THR A 169 -10.53 5.22 -13.49
N PRO A 170 -11.29 6.34 -13.46
CA PRO A 170 -10.72 7.68 -13.28
C PRO A 170 -9.90 7.78 -11.99
N LEU A 171 -8.79 8.52 -12.02
CA LEU A 171 -7.84 8.61 -10.89
C LEU A 171 -8.51 9.03 -9.57
N ASN A 172 -9.42 10.00 -9.61
CA ASN A 172 -10.14 10.47 -8.42
C ASN A 172 -11.10 9.40 -7.87
N ASP A 173 -11.70 8.59 -8.73
CA ASP A 173 -12.56 7.48 -8.28
C ASP A 173 -11.73 6.32 -7.74
N ALA A 174 -10.54 6.05 -8.30
CA ALA A 174 -9.60 5.10 -7.73
C ALA A 174 -9.20 5.47 -6.29
N LEU A 175 -8.93 6.76 -6.03
CA LEU A 175 -8.69 7.26 -4.67
C LEU A 175 -9.90 7.05 -3.76
N LYS A 176 -11.09 7.44 -4.21
CA LYS A 176 -12.34 7.29 -3.45
C LYS A 176 -12.60 5.82 -3.09
N ILE A 177 -12.46 4.91 -4.04
CA ILE A 177 -12.64 3.47 -3.84
C ILE A 177 -11.57 2.92 -2.88
N GLY A 178 -10.33 3.37 -3.00
CA GLY A 178 -9.26 3.03 -2.06
C GLY A 178 -9.57 3.47 -0.62
N LEU A 179 -10.17 4.64 -0.42
CA LEU A 179 -10.62 5.11 0.90
C LEU A 179 -11.79 4.28 1.46
N VAL A 180 -12.73 3.85 0.61
CA VAL A 180 -13.80 2.90 1.01
C VAL A 180 -13.21 1.54 1.42
N SER A 181 -12.19 1.07 0.72
CA SER A 181 -11.44 -0.14 1.06
C SER A 181 -10.76 -0.01 2.43
N MET A 182 -10.17 1.16 2.72
CA MET A 182 -9.58 1.47 4.02
C MET A 182 -10.63 1.50 5.15
N ASP A 183 -11.78 2.15 4.95
CA ASP A 183 -12.87 2.16 5.95
C ASP A 183 -13.36 0.75 6.29
N SER A 184 -13.64 -0.06 5.25
CA SER A 184 -14.09 -1.45 5.43
C SER A 184 -13.09 -2.26 6.27
N THR A 185 -11.80 -2.04 6.04
CA THR A 185 -10.74 -2.73 6.77
C THR A 185 -10.65 -2.26 8.23
N MET A 186 -10.64 -0.96 8.49
CA MET A 186 -10.58 -0.41 9.85
C MET A 186 -11.79 -0.81 10.71
N ARG A 187 -12.98 -0.94 10.10
CA ARG A 187 -14.20 -1.39 10.80
C ARG A 187 -14.14 -2.85 11.22
N SER A 188 -13.41 -3.68 10.49
CA SER A 188 -13.39 -5.13 10.70
C SER A 188 -12.09 -5.66 11.32
N ASN A 189 -11.03 -4.85 11.40
CA ASN A 189 -9.75 -5.23 11.98
C ASN A 189 -9.12 -4.08 12.77
N LEU A 190 -9.04 -4.23 14.10
CA LEU A 190 -8.45 -3.23 15.01
C LEU A 190 -6.95 -3.00 14.78
N GLY A 191 -6.28 -3.91 14.09
CA GLY A 191 -4.88 -3.78 13.69
C GLY A 191 -4.64 -2.79 12.56
N VAL A 192 -5.69 -2.19 12.00
CA VAL A 192 -5.61 -1.14 10.99
C VAL A 192 -6.28 0.11 11.55
N GLY A 193 -5.64 1.27 11.40
CA GLY A 193 -6.16 2.48 12.02
C GLY A 193 -5.59 3.79 11.51
N MET A 194 -6.34 4.85 11.83
CA MET A 194 -5.99 6.23 11.53
C MET A 194 -4.80 6.74 12.36
N PRO A 195 -4.11 7.80 11.92
CA PRO A 195 -4.28 8.52 10.64
C PRO A 195 -3.99 7.67 9.38
N ILE A 196 -4.44 8.14 8.23
CA ILE A 196 -4.20 7.50 6.91
C ILE A 196 -3.35 8.43 6.08
N ASP A 197 -2.22 7.94 5.54
CA ASP A 197 -1.39 8.68 4.59
C ASP A 197 -1.81 8.32 3.15
N ILE A 198 -1.99 9.33 2.30
CA ILE A 198 -2.28 9.17 0.87
C ILE A 198 -1.25 9.86 -0.01
N ALA A 199 -0.95 9.26 -1.16
CA ALA A 199 -0.14 9.84 -2.20
C ALA A 199 -0.75 9.56 -3.58
N VAL A 200 -0.84 10.58 -4.43
CA VAL A 200 -1.39 10.49 -5.79
C VAL A 200 -0.40 11.09 -6.78
N THR A 201 -0.08 10.33 -7.82
CA THR A 201 0.78 10.78 -8.92
C THR A 201 0.08 10.59 -10.27
N PRO A 202 -0.15 11.67 -11.03
CA PRO A 202 -0.67 11.56 -12.39
C PRO A 202 0.41 11.02 -13.32
N ARG A 203 -0.01 10.32 -14.37
CA ARG A 203 0.90 9.80 -15.38
C ARG A 203 1.48 10.95 -16.22
N GLY A 204 2.81 10.93 -16.41
CA GLY A 204 3.50 11.75 -17.41
C GLY A 204 4.49 12.74 -16.81
N ASP A 205 4.10 13.39 -15.72
CA ASP A 205 4.82 14.56 -15.21
C ASP A 205 5.90 14.22 -14.17
N ALA A 206 5.94 12.99 -13.67
CA ALA A 206 6.80 12.59 -12.55
C ALA A 206 6.70 13.56 -11.35
N ILE A 207 5.48 13.99 -11.04
CA ILE A 207 5.13 14.87 -9.92
C ILE A 207 4.24 14.15 -8.92
N LEU A 208 4.24 14.65 -7.69
CA LEU A 208 3.32 14.28 -6.64
C LEU A 208 2.18 15.29 -6.59
N GLN A 209 1.01 14.92 -7.10
CA GLN A 209 -0.17 15.79 -7.13
C GLN A 209 -0.80 15.91 -5.74
N THR A 210 -0.80 14.82 -4.98
CA THR A 210 -1.34 14.82 -3.63
C THR A 210 -0.41 14.06 -2.72
N HIS A 211 -0.13 14.64 -1.54
CA HIS A 211 0.50 13.97 -0.41
C HIS A 211 -0.15 14.55 0.83
N TYR A 212 -1.02 13.76 1.44
CA TYR A 212 -1.94 14.26 2.46
C TYR A 212 -2.13 13.22 3.56
N ARG A 213 -2.28 13.69 4.79
CA ARG A 213 -2.60 12.87 5.95
C ARG A 213 -4.03 13.13 6.37
N ILE A 214 -4.86 12.09 6.30
CA ILE A 214 -6.24 12.10 6.78
C ILE A 214 -6.21 11.80 8.28
N GLU A 215 -6.43 12.84 9.07
CA GLU A 215 -6.53 12.74 10.53
C GLU A 215 -7.91 12.24 10.99
N PRO A 216 -8.03 11.71 12.21
CA PRO A 216 -9.34 11.43 12.81
C PRO A 216 -10.25 12.65 12.77
N GLY A 217 -11.45 12.50 12.19
CA GLY A 217 -12.43 13.58 12.07
C GLY A 217 -12.28 14.45 10.82
N GLU A 218 -11.39 14.11 9.88
CA GLU A 218 -11.30 14.81 8.59
C GLU A 218 -12.67 14.84 7.88
N PRO A 219 -13.20 16.03 7.50
CA PRO A 219 -14.57 16.18 7.02
C PRO A 219 -14.94 15.30 5.82
N TYR A 220 -14.09 15.22 4.80
CA TYR A 220 -14.39 14.47 3.60
C TYR A 220 -14.43 12.96 3.88
N PHE A 221 -13.45 12.43 4.59
CA PHE A 221 -13.40 11.01 4.93
C PHE A 221 -14.54 10.63 5.87
N HIS A 222 -14.92 11.50 6.81
CA HIS A 222 -16.09 11.27 7.64
C HIS A 222 -17.38 11.15 6.81
N ASP A 223 -17.66 12.15 5.95
CA ASP A 223 -18.84 12.16 5.07
C ASP A 223 -18.86 10.95 4.10
N LEU A 224 -17.70 10.60 3.52
CA LEU A 224 -17.56 9.42 2.67
C LEU A 224 -18.00 8.13 3.37
N ARG A 225 -17.58 7.94 4.63
CA ARG A 225 -17.90 6.75 5.43
C ARG A 225 -19.39 6.69 5.77
N GLU A 226 -19.99 7.82 6.10
CA GLU A 226 -21.42 7.90 6.41
C GLU A 226 -22.27 7.62 5.17
N ARG A 227 -21.96 8.26 4.04
CA ARG A 227 -22.65 8.03 2.77
C ARG A 227 -22.54 6.60 2.30
N TRP A 228 -21.35 6.01 2.39
CA TRP A 228 -21.14 4.62 2.03
C TRP A 228 -21.96 3.67 2.90
N SER A 229 -21.96 3.89 4.22
CA SER A 229 -22.76 3.10 5.16
C SER A 229 -24.27 3.23 4.91
N ALA A 230 -24.75 4.43 4.58
CA ALA A 230 -26.15 4.67 4.22
C ALA A 230 -26.52 3.97 2.90
N ALA A 231 -25.66 4.04 1.88
CA ALA A 231 -25.88 3.38 0.59
C ALA A 231 -25.95 1.85 0.73
N LEU A 232 -25.05 1.24 1.52
CA LEU A 232 -25.08 -0.20 1.79
C LEU A 232 -26.35 -0.62 2.51
N ARG A 233 -26.80 0.14 3.51
CA ARG A 233 -28.07 -0.14 4.21
C ARG A 233 -29.26 -0.04 3.26
N LYS A 234 -29.30 0.99 2.41
CA LYS A 234 -30.36 1.13 1.40
C LYS A 234 -30.36 -0.07 0.44
N ALA A 235 -29.20 -0.41 -0.13
CA ALA A 235 -29.08 -1.56 -1.02
C ALA A 235 -29.53 -2.87 -0.35
N HIS A 236 -29.24 -3.07 0.94
CA HIS A 236 -29.72 -4.22 1.69
C HIS A 236 -31.25 -4.25 1.81
N MET A 237 -31.88 -3.12 2.14
CA MET A 237 -33.34 -3.02 2.27
C MET A 237 -34.07 -3.19 0.93
N ASP A 238 -33.42 -2.81 -0.17
CA ASP A 238 -33.96 -2.93 -1.52
C ASP A 238 -33.88 -4.38 -2.08
N ILE A 239 -33.14 -5.28 -1.42
CA ILE A 239 -33.08 -6.70 -1.79
C ILE A 239 -34.34 -7.41 -1.30
N PRO A 240 -35.12 -8.08 -2.18
CA PRO A 240 -36.31 -8.83 -1.77
C PRO A 240 -35.98 -9.93 -0.75
N PRO A 241 -36.92 -10.27 0.16
CA PRO A 241 -36.75 -11.42 1.04
C PRO A 241 -36.44 -12.71 0.26
N PRO A 242 -35.60 -13.60 0.79
CA PRO A 242 -35.31 -14.86 0.11
C PRO A 242 -36.59 -15.67 -0.12
N PRO A 243 -36.78 -16.30 -1.29
CA PRO A 243 -38.04 -16.99 -1.64
C PRO A 243 -38.35 -18.21 -0.75
N TYR A 244 -37.38 -18.64 0.06
CA TYR A 244 -37.49 -19.73 1.03
C TYR A 244 -37.78 -19.24 2.47
N SER A 245 -38.00 -17.94 2.68
CA SER A 245 -38.51 -17.42 3.96
C SER A 245 -40.03 -17.53 4.02
N GLY A 246 -40.54 -18.76 4.08
CA GLY A 246 -41.97 -19.08 4.19
C GLY A 246 -42.20 -20.57 4.41
N SER A 247 -42.99 -20.92 5.43
CA SER A 247 -43.33 -22.29 5.83
C SER A 247 -44.16 -23.01 4.76
N ASN A 248 -43.48 -23.67 3.81
CA ASN A 248 -43.90 -24.88 3.07
C ASN A 248 -42.89 -25.26 1.95
N VAL A 249 -41.59 -25.18 2.22
CA VAL A 249 -40.61 -25.79 1.30
C VAL A 249 -40.49 -27.27 1.67
N VAL A 250 -41.33 -28.11 1.05
CA VAL A 250 -41.17 -29.56 1.07
C VAL A 250 -39.83 -29.88 0.39
N LYS A 251 -39.01 -30.69 1.07
CA LYS A 251 -37.70 -31.19 0.59
C LYS A 251 -37.80 -31.89 -0.76
#